data_AF-A0AAW9SKY9-F1
#
_entry.id   AF-A0AAW9SKY9-F1
#
_cell.length_a   1.000
_cell.length_b   1.000
_cell.length_c   1.000
_cell.angle_alpha   90.00
_cell.angle_beta   90.00
_cell.angle_gamma   90.00
#
_symmetry.space_group_name_H-M   'P 1'
#
loop_
_entity.id
_entity.type
_entity.pdbx_description
1 polymer ?
#
loop_
_entity_poly.entity_id
_entity_poly.type
_entity_poly.pdbx_seq_one_letter_code
_entity_poly.pdbx_strand_id
1 'polypeptide(L)'
;MSWKIVERRIGQAGNTKQQQKRQREWDRKYGQNWMIGYMVDGEFISQEEALEVIYYQSYHEHFENHPDDLKELIHTAKALRNPHALQTGGVDLQVPTIMKFLERNALSLLGNEVVDIGTYGTRSHKISVRLSPLSIKVTGRPKMTLEQFWQDKKCLAVWEE
;
A
#
# COMPACT_ATOMS: atom_id res chain seq x y z
N MET A 1 15.73 -6.85 -23.04
CA MET A 1 15.49 -5.85 -21.99
C MET A 1 14.37 -6.31 -21.07
N SER A 2 14.66 -6.45 -19.78
CA SER A 2 13.66 -6.85 -18.77
C SER A 2 14.10 -6.46 -17.35
N TRP A 3 13.13 -6.32 -16.44
CA TRP A 3 13.43 -6.19 -15.01
C TRP A 3 14.00 -7.49 -14.46
N LYS A 4 15.21 -7.42 -13.93
CA LYS A 4 15.84 -8.50 -13.18
C LYS A 4 15.82 -8.20 -11.70
N ILE A 5 15.29 -9.13 -10.93
CA ILE A 5 15.27 -9.02 -9.47
C ILE A 5 16.67 -9.29 -8.92
N VAL A 6 17.22 -8.31 -8.21
CA VAL A 6 18.55 -8.38 -7.59
C VAL A 6 18.48 -8.59 -6.08
N GLU A 7 17.35 -8.26 -5.46
CA GLU A 7 17.12 -8.49 -4.03
C GLU A 7 15.64 -8.77 -3.76
N ARG A 8 15.33 -9.80 -2.97
CA ARG A 8 13.96 -10.19 -2.59
C ARG A 8 13.71 -9.94 -1.12
N ARG A 9 12.45 -9.67 -0.75
CA ARG A 9 12.01 -9.47 0.63
C ARG A 9 12.82 -8.37 1.33
N ILE A 10 12.99 -7.25 0.65
CA ILE A 10 13.74 -6.08 1.16
C ILE A 10 13.05 -5.40 2.36
N GLY A 11 11.88 -5.92 2.76
CA GLY A 11 11.17 -5.60 3.99
C GLY A 11 10.71 -4.14 4.08
N GLN A 12 10.61 -3.68 5.32
CA GLN A 12 10.28 -2.30 5.63
C GLN A 12 11.43 -1.37 5.20
N ALA A 13 11.07 -0.14 4.82
CA ALA A 13 12.03 0.86 4.36
C ALA A 13 12.98 1.35 5.48
N GLY A 14 12.60 1.15 6.75
CA GLY A 14 13.31 1.69 7.90
C GLY A 14 13.05 3.18 8.08
N ASN A 15 13.82 3.84 8.96
CA ASN A 15 13.72 5.30 9.15
C ASN A 15 14.33 6.07 7.98
N THR A 16 14.09 7.38 7.90
CA THR A 16 14.56 8.25 6.80
C THR A 16 16.07 8.15 6.54
N LYS A 17 16.90 8.02 7.60
CA LYS A 17 18.36 7.87 7.44
C LYS A 17 18.73 6.55 6.77
N GLN A 18 18.04 5.46 7.13
CA GLN A 18 18.23 4.14 6.53
C GLN A 18 17.76 4.14 5.07
N GLN A 19 16.62 4.77 4.78
CA GLN A 19 16.09 4.92 3.43
C GLN A 19 17.09 5.66 2.52
N GLN A 20 17.57 6.83 2.94
CA GLN A 20 18.55 7.61 2.19
C GLN A 20 19.87 6.87 1.99
N LYS A 21 20.31 6.10 2.99
CA LYS A 21 21.52 5.28 2.86
C LYS A 21 21.34 4.20 1.78
N ARG A 22 20.24 3.44 1.82
CA ARG A 22 19.93 2.42 0.81
C ARG A 22 19.80 3.02 -0.59
N GLN A 23 19.09 4.14 -0.71
CA GLN A 23 18.95 4.85 -1.98
C GLN A 23 20.32 5.22 -2.57
N ARG A 24 21.20 5.87 -1.79
CA ARG A 24 22.57 6.19 -2.26
C ARG A 24 23.39 4.95 -2.63
N GLU A 25 23.23 3.85 -1.89
CA GLU A 25 23.91 2.60 -2.18
C GLU A 25 23.43 1.99 -3.51
N TRP A 26 22.12 2.01 -3.77
CA TRP A 26 21.54 1.52 -5.02
C TRP A 26 21.84 2.44 -6.19
N ASP A 27 21.73 3.76 -6.02
CA ASP A 27 22.10 4.75 -7.04
C ASP A 27 23.56 4.59 -7.47
N ARG A 28 24.47 4.38 -6.51
CA ARG A 28 25.89 4.14 -6.80
C ARG A 28 26.11 2.81 -7.52
N LYS A 29 25.33 1.77 -7.19
CA LYS A 29 25.53 0.41 -7.71
C LYS A 29 24.87 0.18 -9.06
N TYR A 30 23.72 0.80 -9.30
CA TYR A 30 22.83 0.52 -10.43
C TYR A 30 22.49 1.77 -11.26
N GLY A 31 22.97 2.95 -10.88
CA GLY A 31 22.62 4.21 -11.56
C GLY A 31 21.14 4.53 -11.40
N GLN A 32 20.47 4.87 -12.50
CA GLN A 32 19.02 5.09 -12.55
C GLN A 32 18.23 3.85 -12.98
N ASN A 33 18.91 2.72 -13.20
CA ASN A 33 18.31 1.53 -13.77
C ASN A 33 17.72 0.61 -12.70
N TRP A 34 17.33 1.11 -11.54
CA TRP A 34 16.75 0.30 -10.47
C TRP A 34 15.38 0.82 -10.04
N MET A 35 14.54 -0.09 -9.56
CA MET A 35 13.29 0.28 -8.94
C MET A 35 12.87 -0.72 -7.86
N ILE A 36 12.07 -0.22 -6.93
CA ILE A 36 11.36 -1.06 -5.97
C ILE A 36 10.02 -1.45 -6.57
N GLY A 37 9.65 -2.71 -6.43
CA GLY A 37 8.35 -3.23 -6.84
C GLY A 37 8.04 -4.54 -6.13
N TYR A 38 7.22 -5.37 -6.76
CA TYR A 38 6.73 -6.61 -6.15
C TYR A 38 6.90 -7.78 -7.10
N MET A 39 7.23 -8.94 -6.55
CA MET A 39 7.23 -10.21 -7.29
C MET A 39 5.86 -10.87 -7.17
N VAL A 40 5.08 -10.87 -8.24
CA VAL A 40 3.73 -11.43 -8.30
C VAL A 40 3.69 -12.49 -9.39
N ASP A 41 3.34 -13.73 -9.01
CA ASP A 41 3.21 -14.86 -9.94
C ASP A 41 4.40 -15.13 -10.88
N GLY A 42 5.61 -14.79 -10.40
CA GLY A 42 6.86 -14.98 -11.14
C GLY A 42 7.32 -13.75 -11.92
N GLU A 43 6.49 -12.71 -11.96
CA GLU A 43 6.75 -11.47 -12.67
C GLU A 43 7.02 -10.31 -11.71
N PHE A 44 7.88 -9.40 -12.16
CA PHE A 44 8.10 -8.14 -11.48
C PHE A 44 7.03 -7.14 -11.92
N ILE A 45 6.32 -6.56 -10.96
CA ILE A 45 5.42 -5.43 -11.19
C ILE A 45 5.89 -4.20 -10.43
N SER A 46 5.67 -3.02 -11.02
CA SER A 46 6.03 -1.74 -10.40
C SER A 46 5.13 -1.42 -9.20
N GLN A 47 5.51 -0.42 -8.40
CA GLN A 47 4.63 0.08 -7.33
C GLN A 47 3.33 0.68 -7.88
N GLU A 48 3.41 1.37 -9.02
CA GLU A 48 2.25 1.97 -9.69
C GLU A 48 1.29 0.89 -10.19
N GLU A 49 1.82 -0.15 -10.82
CA GLU A 49 1.03 -1.28 -11.27
C GLU A 49 0.40 -2.04 -10.10
N ALA A 50 1.17 -2.30 -9.04
CA ALA A 50 0.65 -2.94 -7.83
C ALA A 50 -0.47 -2.13 -7.18
N LEU A 51 -0.42 -0.78 -7.22
CA LEU A 51 -1.49 0.08 -6.72
C LEU A 51 -2.82 -0.25 -7.41
N GLU A 52 -2.81 -0.51 -8.71
CA GLU A 52 -4.01 -0.86 -9.48
C GLU A 52 -4.40 -2.34 -9.31
N VAL A 53 -3.48 -3.26 -9.60
CA VAL A 53 -3.84 -4.69 -9.74
C VAL A 53 -3.92 -5.41 -8.40
N ILE A 54 -3.26 -4.90 -7.36
CA ILE A 54 -3.28 -5.49 -6.02
C ILE A 54 -4.08 -4.61 -5.06
N TYR A 55 -3.64 -3.38 -4.79
CA TYR A 55 -4.23 -2.58 -3.73
C TYR A 55 -5.67 -2.18 -4.06
N TYR A 56 -5.91 -1.57 -5.22
CA TYR A 56 -7.24 -1.15 -5.63
C TYR A 56 -8.22 -2.32 -5.69
N GLN A 57 -7.85 -3.41 -6.37
CA GLN A 57 -8.72 -4.59 -6.45
C GLN A 57 -9.03 -5.19 -5.06
N SER A 58 -8.06 -5.19 -4.15
CA SER A 58 -8.25 -5.69 -2.78
C SER A 58 -9.23 -4.83 -1.97
N TYR A 59 -9.15 -3.50 -2.08
CA TYR A 59 -10.12 -2.61 -1.45
C TYR A 59 -11.49 -2.65 -2.12
N HIS A 60 -11.53 -2.78 -3.46
CA HIS A 60 -12.77 -2.95 -4.22
C HIS A 60 -13.53 -4.19 -3.74
N GLU A 61 -12.87 -5.35 -3.77
CA GLU A 61 -13.44 -6.62 -3.31
C GLU A 61 -13.83 -6.56 -1.83
N HIS A 62 -13.06 -5.86 -0.98
CA HIS A 62 -13.44 -5.64 0.41
C HIS A 62 -14.77 -4.87 0.53
N PHE A 63 -14.91 -3.75 -0.17
CA PHE A 63 -16.11 -2.91 -0.09
C PHE A 63 -17.34 -3.57 -0.72
N GLU A 64 -17.19 -4.36 -1.79
CA GLU A 64 -18.28 -5.17 -2.34
C GLU A 64 -18.79 -6.20 -1.34
N ASN A 65 -17.88 -6.85 -0.61
CA ASN A 65 -18.23 -7.87 0.38
C ASN A 65 -18.62 -7.30 1.76
N HIS A 66 -18.28 -6.03 2.03
CA HIS A 66 -18.55 -5.35 3.30
C HIS A 66 -19.10 -3.94 3.05
N PRO A 67 -20.31 -3.81 2.47
CA PRO A 67 -20.89 -2.51 2.15
C PRO A 67 -21.11 -1.62 3.39
N ASP A 68 -21.30 -2.22 4.57
CA ASP A 68 -21.42 -1.49 5.83
C ASP A 68 -20.11 -0.79 6.24
N ASP A 69 -18.95 -1.35 5.90
CA ASP A 69 -17.66 -0.70 6.15
C ASP A 69 -17.51 0.55 5.28
N LEU A 70 -17.92 0.47 4.01
CA LEU A 70 -17.93 1.62 3.11
C LEU A 70 -18.88 2.71 3.62
N LYS A 71 -20.09 2.31 4.03
CA LYS A 71 -21.09 3.23 4.59
C LYS A 71 -20.59 3.89 5.87
N GLU A 72 -20.01 3.13 6.81
CA GLU A 72 -19.41 3.67 8.04
C GLU A 72 -18.30 4.66 7.70
N LEU A 73 -17.39 4.30 6.79
CA LEU A 73 -16.29 5.17 6.36
C LEU A 73 -16.80 6.50 5.82
N ILE A 74 -17.74 6.45 4.86
CA ILE A 74 -18.30 7.64 4.19
C ILE A 74 -18.94 8.58 5.20
N HIS A 75 -19.73 8.06 6.15
CA HIS A 75 -20.47 8.90 7.10
C HIS A 75 -19.63 9.34 8.30
N THR A 76 -18.48 8.69 8.55
CA THR A 76 -17.59 9.06 9.66
C THR A 76 -16.53 10.05 9.20
N ALA A 77 -15.86 9.77 8.09
CA ALA A 77 -14.70 10.54 7.66
C ALA A 77 -15.08 11.82 6.92
N LYS A 78 -14.34 12.91 7.17
CA LYS A 78 -14.13 14.03 6.24
C LYS A 78 -12.81 13.89 5.46
N ALA A 79 -11.85 13.18 6.04
CA ALA A 79 -10.52 12.99 5.50
C ALA A 79 -9.91 11.69 6.05
N LEU A 80 -9.03 11.09 5.25
CA LEU A 80 -8.27 9.90 5.65
C LEU A 80 -6.81 10.24 5.86
N ARG A 81 -6.15 9.50 6.74
CA ARG A 81 -4.72 9.66 7.03
C ARG A 81 -4.08 8.30 7.28
N ASN A 82 -2.82 8.14 6.91
CA ASN A 82 -2.01 6.99 7.32
C ASN A 82 -0.92 7.45 8.31
N PRO A 83 -1.15 7.33 9.63
CA PRO A 83 -0.18 7.79 10.64
C PRO A 83 1.19 7.14 10.51
N HIS A 84 1.25 5.88 10.06
CA HIS A 84 2.51 5.17 9.89
C HIS A 84 3.35 5.77 8.77
N ALA A 85 2.75 6.03 7.62
CA ALA A 85 3.43 6.66 6.49
C ALA A 85 3.95 8.06 6.85
N LEU A 86 3.12 8.87 7.51
CA LEU A 86 3.51 10.21 7.98
C LEU A 86 4.70 10.18 8.94
N GLN A 87 4.70 9.25 9.90
CA GLN A 87 5.76 9.16 10.90
C GLN A 87 7.07 8.63 10.33
N THR A 88 7.00 7.69 9.39
CA THR A 88 8.18 7.00 8.84
C THR A 88 8.74 7.66 7.57
N GLY A 89 7.98 8.58 6.96
CA GLY A 89 8.25 9.06 5.60
C GLY A 89 8.09 7.97 4.53
N GLY A 90 7.44 6.85 4.89
CA GLY A 90 7.18 5.75 3.97
C GLY A 90 6.09 6.08 2.95
N VAL A 91 6.05 5.32 1.87
CA VAL A 91 5.00 5.45 0.84
C VAL A 91 3.66 5.00 1.40
N ASP A 92 2.65 5.87 1.35
CA ASP A 92 1.26 5.52 1.65
C ASP A 92 0.58 4.96 0.39
N LEU A 93 0.19 3.69 0.44
CA LEU A 93 -0.54 3.04 -0.65
C LEU A 93 -2.03 2.85 -0.31
N GLN A 94 -2.41 3.01 0.95
CA GLN A 94 -3.75 2.71 1.43
C GLN A 94 -4.70 3.88 1.20
N VAL A 95 -4.35 5.08 1.68
CA VAL A 95 -5.22 6.26 1.53
C VAL A 95 -5.44 6.61 0.05
N PRO A 96 -4.41 6.68 -0.83
CA PRO A 96 -4.64 6.97 -2.24
C PRO A 96 -5.55 5.94 -2.90
N THR A 97 -5.43 4.66 -2.53
CA THR A 97 -6.27 3.59 -3.07
C THR A 97 -7.73 3.76 -2.66
N ILE A 98 -8.01 4.01 -1.38
CA ILE A 98 -9.37 4.21 -0.89
C ILE A 98 -10.00 5.45 -1.54
N MET A 99 -9.25 6.56 -1.62
CA MET A 99 -9.74 7.78 -2.26
C MET A 99 -10.04 7.56 -3.76
N LYS A 100 -9.18 6.81 -4.46
CA LYS A 100 -9.39 6.42 -5.86
C LYS A 100 -10.62 5.55 -6.05
N PHE A 101 -10.90 4.64 -5.11
CA PHE A 101 -12.14 3.86 -5.11
C PHE A 101 -13.37 4.77 -4.98
N LEU A 102 -13.36 5.72 -4.05
CA LEU A 102 -14.48 6.65 -3.87
C LEU A 102 -14.71 7.49 -5.13
N GLU A 103 -13.64 8.06 -5.69
CA GLU A 103 -13.69 8.86 -6.91
C GLU A 103 -14.30 8.09 -8.08
N ARG A 104 -13.79 6.88 -8.36
CA ARG A 104 -14.27 6.04 -9.47
C ARG A 104 -15.74 5.61 -9.33
N ASN A 105 -16.26 5.58 -8.11
CA ASN A 105 -17.64 5.24 -7.82
C ASN A 105 -18.54 6.46 -7.57
N ALA A 106 -18.05 7.68 -7.85
CA ALA A 106 -18.76 8.93 -7.60
C ALA A 106 -19.25 9.08 -6.13
N LEU A 107 -18.46 8.55 -5.19
CA LEU A 107 -18.70 8.63 -3.76
C LEU A 107 -17.85 9.75 -3.15
N SER A 108 -18.31 10.30 -2.03
CA SER A 108 -17.59 11.33 -1.28
C SER A 108 -17.64 11.01 0.21
N LEU A 109 -16.65 11.50 0.93
CA LEU A 109 -16.63 11.49 2.38
C LEU A 109 -17.58 12.57 2.91
N LEU A 110 -18.55 12.19 3.74
CA LEU A 110 -19.65 13.03 4.21
C LEU A 110 -19.60 13.32 5.71
N GLY A 111 -18.72 12.63 6.44
CA GLY A 111 -18.55 12.82 7.87
C GLY A 111 -17.75 14.06 8.23
N ASN A 112 -17.36 14.15 9.49
CA ASN A 112 -16.65 15.30 10.07
C ASN A 112 -15.33 14.93 10.78
N GLU A 113 -15.01 13.64 10.86
CA GLU A 113 -13.85 13.11 11.57
C GLU A 113 -12.66 12.82 10.65
N VAL A 114 -11.45 12.86 11.20
CA VAL A 114 -10.27 12.34 10.49
C VAL A 114 -10.12 10.86 10.83
N VAL A 115 -10.30 9.99 9.84
CA VAL A 115 -10.17 8.54 10.02
C VAL A 115 -8.75 8.12 9.67
N ASP A 116 -8.05 7.56 10.64
CA ASP A 116 -6.73 6.97 10.43
C ASP A 116 -6.92 5.60 9.77
N ILE A 117 -6.11 5.27 8.77
CA ILE A 117 -6.07 3.97 8.12
C ILE A 117 -4.88 3.21 8.67
N GLY A 118 -5.15 2.06 9.30
CA GLY A 118 -4.14 1.25 9.97
C GLY A 118 -4.27 1.23 11.48
N THR A 119 -3.31 0.57 12.13
CA THR A 119 -3.30 0.36 13.58
C THR A 119 -2.09 0.97 14.28
N TYR A 120 -1.35 1.85 13.59
CA TYR A 120 -0.17 2.50 14.15
C TYR A 120 -0.57 3.58 15.16
N GLY A 121 -0.01 3.51 16.37
CA GLY A 121 -0.37 4.43 17.45
C GLY A 121 -1.80 4.23 17.96
N THR A 122 -2.43 5.32 18.38
CA THR A 122 -3.82 5.30 18.85
C THR A 122 -4.77 5.21 17.66
N ARG A 123 -5.66 4.20 17.68
CA ARG A 123 -6.69 4.01 16.66
C ARG A 123 -7.71 5.14 16.78
N SER A 124 -8.02 5.83 15.68
CA SER A 124 -9.07 6.86 15.74
C SER A 124 -10.47 6.24 15.77
N HIS A 125 -10.74 5.21 14.96
CA HIS A 125 -12.06 4.58 14.86
C HIS A 125 -11.97 3.05 14.73
N LYS A 126 -13.10 2.35 14.85
CA LYS A 126 -13.15 0.89 14.58
C LYS A 126 -12.89 0.60 13.10
N ILE A 127 -13.45 1.40 12.19
CA ILE A 127 -13.21 1.30 10.74
C ILE A 127 -11.72 1.44 10.37
N SER A 128 -10.93 2.19 11.16
CA SER A 128 -9.46 2.30 10.99
C SER A 128 -8.76 0.95 10.98
N VAL A 129 -9.20 0.04 11.86
CA VAL A 129 -8.63 -1.31 11.99
C VAL A 129 -9.10 -2.20 10.85
N ARG A 130 -10.37 -2.11 10.47
CA ARG A 130 -10.95 -2.97 9.42
C ARG A 130 -10.42 -2.63 8.03
N LEU A 131 -10.10 -1.36 7.78
CA LEU A 131 -9.45 -0.89 6.55
C LEU A 131 -7.92 -0.90 6.59
N SER A 132 -7.33 -1.41 7.68
CA SER A 132 -5.88 -1.57 7.83
C SER A 132 -5.32 -2.58 6.81
N PRO A 133 -4.07 -2.40 6.33
CA PRO A 133 -3.40 -3.43 5.52
C PRO A 133 -3.23 -4.77 6.27
N LEU A 134 -3.35 -4.77 7.61
CA LEU A 134 -3.39 -6.00 8.42
C LEU A 134 -4.71 -6.77 8.31
N SER A 135 -5.78 -6.12 7.83
CA SER A 135 -7.13 -6.67 7.76
C SER A 135 -7.55 -6.96 6.31
N ILE A 136 -7.26 -6.04 5.39
CA ILE A 136 -7.61 -6.17 3.98
C ILE A 136 -6.88 -7.35 3.35
N LYS A 137 -7.64 -8.23 2.70
CA LYS A 137 -7.13 -9.41 1.99
C LYS A 137 -6.70 -9.04 0.59
N VAL A 138 -5.63 -9.68 0.12
CA VAL A 138 -5.18 -9.56 -1.26
C VAL A 138 -6.21 -10.22 -2.17
N THR A 139 -6.62 -9.52 -3.22
CA THR A 139 -7.54 -10.06 -4.22
C THR A 139 -7.03 -11.40 -4.79
N GLY A 140 -7.94 -12.36 -4.95
CA GLY A 140 -7.61 -13.74 -5.36
C GLY A 140 -6.75 -14.55 -4.38
N ARG A 141 -6.38 -13.99 -3.21
CA ARG A 141 -5.54 -14.63 -2.19
C ARG A 141 -6.07 -14.37 -0.77
N PRO A 142 -7.23 -14.92 -0.38
CA PRO A 142 -7.95 -14.57 0.85
C PRO A 142 -7.19 -14.88 2.16
N LYS A 143 -6.16 -15.73 2.10
CA LYS A 143 -5.31 -16.06 3.24
C LYS A 143 -4.18 -15.05 3.48
N MET A 144 -3.92 -14.14 2.53
CA MET A 144 -2.84 -13.16 2.56
C MET A 144 -3.42 -11.76 2.77
N THR A 145 -2.88 -11.00 3.72
CA THR A 145 -3.23 -9.58 3.91
C THR A 145 -2.33 -8.68 3.07
N LEU A 146 -2.74 -7.43 2.84
CA LEU A 146 -1.90 -6.44 2.14
C LEU A 146 -0.56 -6.20 2.87
N GLU A 147 -0.54 -6.24 4.20
CA GLU A 147 0.70 -6.16 4.98
C GLU A 147 1.63 -7.34 4.69
N GLN A 148 1.11 -8.57 4.70
CA GLN A 148 1.88 -9.77 4.38
C GLN A 148 2.39 -9.73 2.94
N PHE A 149 1.54 -9.32 1.99
CA PHE A 149 1.94 -9.13 0.60
C PHE A 149 3.13 -8.19 0.49
N TRP A 150 3.05 -7.01 1.11
CA TRP A 150 4.14 -6.04 1.08
C TRP A 150 5.42 -6.66 1.65
N GLN A 151 5.37 -7.28 2.82
CA GLN A 151 6.55 -7.87 3.45
C GLN A 151 7.17 -9.01 2.61
N ASP A 152 6.34 -9.86 2.02
CA ASP A 152 6.79 -11.08 1.32
C ASP A 152 7.20 -10.85 -0.13
N LYS A 153 6.54 -9.90 -0.82
CA LYS A 153 6.66 -9.74 -2.27
C LYS A 153 7.56 -8.59 -2.68
N LYS A 154 7.81 -7.61 -1.79
CA LYS A 154 8.63 -6.44 -2.12
C LYS A 154 10.06 -6.83 -2.47
N CYS A 155 10.55 -6.28 -3.58
CA CYS A 155 11.85 -6.60 -4.14
C CYS A 155 12.50 -5.36 -4.77
N LEU A 156 13.81 -5.45 -4.97
CA LEU A 156 14.59 -4.52 -5.77
C LEU A 156 14.85 -5.18 -7.13
N ALA A 157 14.50 -4.48 -8.20
CA ALA A 157 14.78 -4.89 -9.57
C ALA A 157 15.67 -3.88 -10.28
N VAL A 158 16.41 -4.37 -11.26
CA VAL A 158 17.29 -3.58 -12.13
C VAL A 158 16.91 -3.84 -13.58
N TRP A 159 16.87 -2.81 -14.41
CA TRP A 159 16.65 -2.92 -15.84
C TRP A 159 17.94 -3.39 -16.50
N GLU A 160 17.95 -4.61 -17.05
CA GLU A 160 19.04 -5.13 -17.86
C GLU A 160 18.63 -5.07 -19.34
N GLU A 161 19.54 -4.61 -20.19
CA GLU A 161 19.37 -4.59 -21.66
C GLU A 161 19.37 -6.01 -22.24
#